data_AF-A0A1I2S179-F1
#
_entry.id   AF-A0A1I2S179-F1
#
_cell.length_a   1.000
_cell.length_b   1.000
_cell.length_c   1.000
_cell.angle_alpha   90.00
_cell.angle_beta   90.00
_cell.angle_gamma   90.00
#
_symmetry.space_group_name_H-M   'P 1'
#
loop_
_entity.id
_entity.type
_entity.pdbx_description
1 polymer ?
#
loop_
_entity_poly.entity_id
_entity_poly.type
_entity_poly.pdbx_seq_one_letter_code
_entity_poly.pdbx_strand_id
1 'polypeptide(L)'
;MRPILIFVAAAMLLFSCSHEHKTGEAGHHDGHAAHTELALNNGERWQADEATNDNIAQLQQLMEEHLSQPDADEPEAVYELGRNMQLGFQEVFDECRMKGPEHDMLHVYLMPMLEDVKALESSRVEDALAARDRLAEQLEAYQIYFK
;
A
#
# COMPACT_ATOMS: atom_id res chain seq x y z
N MET A 1 -42.09 60.14 -2.48
CA MET A 1 -41.34 61.26 -1.89
C MET A 1 -40.28 60.67 -0.97
N ARG A 2 -38.99 60.82 -1.32
CA ARG A 2 -37.84 60.50 -0.45
C ARG A 2 -37.57 61.72 0.46
N PRO A 3 -36.88 61.55 1.58
CA PRO A 3 -35.44 61.83 1.50
C PRO A 3 -34.58 60.76 2.15
N ILE A 4 -33.47 60.48 1.46
CA ILE A 4 -32.26 59.89 1.99
C ILE A 4 -31.52 61.00 2.76
N LEU A 5 -31.02 60.71 3.96
CA LEU A 5 -29.93 61.45 4.58
C LEU A 5 -28.90 60.45 5.14
N ILE A 6 -27.65 60.81 4.93
CA ILE A 6 -26.44 60.00 4.82
C ILE A 6 -25.52 60.33 6.00
N PHE A 7 -24.88 59.29 6.55
CA PHE A 7 -23.56 59.20 7.21
C PHE A 7 -23.13 60.24 8.26
N VAL A 8 -22.62 59.75 9.41
CA VAL A 8 -21.22 59.93 9.84
C VAL A 8 -20.81 58.76 10.76
N ALA A 9 -19.64 58.19 10.47
CA ALA A 9 -18.98 57.13 11.22
C ALA A 9 -18.29 57.64 12.49
N ALA A 10 -18.21 56.79 13.51
CA ALA A 10 -17.20 56.91 14.56
C ALA A 10 -16.52 55.56 14.76
N ALA A 11 -15.27 55.50 14.31
CA ALA A 11 -14.37 54.38 14.52
C ALA A 11 -13.95 54.30 15.99
N MET A 12 -14.01 53.12 16.58
CA MET A 12 -13.11 52.76 17.68
C MET A 12 -12.31 51.54 17.26
N LEU A 13 -11.05 51.85 16.95
CA LEU A 13 -9.95 50.93 16.75
C LEU A 13 -9.62 50.28 18.10
N LEU A 14 -9.53 48.95 18.14
CA LEU A 14 -8.50 48.27 18.94
C LEU A 14 -7.87 47.18 18.08
N PHE A 15 -6.67 47.53 17.63
CA PHE A 15 -5.62 46.65 17.13
C PHE A 15 -5.37 45.51 18.13
N SER A 16 -5.16 44.30 17.62
CA SER A 16 -4.17 43.40 18.22
C SER A 16 -3.37 42.76 17.10
N CYS A 17 -2.14 43.24 16.94
CA CYS A 17 -1.12 42.63 16.10
C CYS A 17 -0.33 41.57 16.88
N SER A 18 0.27 40.69 16.08
CA SER A 18 1.04 39.47 16.31
C SER A 18 2.20 39.56 17.31
N HIS A 19 2.52 38.43 17.96
CA HIS A 19 3.90 38.06 18.27
C HIS A 19 4.10 36.54 18.24
N GLU A 20 5.01 36.09 17.39
CA GLU A 20 5.51 34.72 17.33
C GLU A 20 6.46 34.43 18.50
N HIS A 21 6.48 33.20 19.02
CA HIS A 21 7.71 32.63 19.59
C HIS A 21 7.82 31.14 19.26
N LYS A 22 9.07 30.75 18.99
CA LYS A 22 9.49 29.55 18.27
C LYS A 22 9.64 28.32 19.18
N THR A 23 9.45 27.16 18.54
CA THR A 23 10.21 25.88 18.61
C THR A 23 10.46 25.15 19.94
N GLY A 24 10.17 23.85 19.92
CA GLY A 24 10.79 22.82 20.77
C GLY A 24 10.04 21.49 20.71
N GLU A 25 10.64 20.48 20.07
CA GLU A 25 10.11 19.15 19.74
C GLU A 25 9.59 18.31 20.92
N ALA A 26 8.51 17.56 20.66
CA ALA A 26 8.40 16.14 20.98
C ALA A 26 7.56 15.49 19.89
N GLY A 27 8.23 14.91 18.89
CA GLY A 27 7.59 14.22 17.78
C GLY A 27 6.81 12.99 18.27
N HIS A 28 5.50 13.10 18.30
CA HIS A 28 4.62 11.98 18.02
C HIS A 28 4.09 12.21 16.61
N HIS A 29 4.72 11.52 15.64
CA HIS A 29 4.13 11.29 14.33
C HIS A 29 2.88 10.43 14.56
N ASP A 30 1.77 11.05 14.91
CA ASP A 30 0.45 10.46 14.69
C ASP A 30 0.18 10.55 13.18
N GLY A 31 0.81 9.62 12.47
CA GLY A 31 0.55 9.36 11.07
C GLY A 31 -0.84 8.78 10.93
N HIS A 32 -1.86 9.63 10.91
CA HIS A 32 -3.05 9.34 10.12
C HIS A 32 -2.62 9.36 8.66
N ALA A 33 -1.97 8.27 8.22
CA ALA A 33 -1.88 7.93 6.83
C ALA A 33 -3.32 7.86 6.33
N ALA A 34 -3.71 8.80 5.48
CA ALA A 34 -4.85 8.56 4.62
C ALA A 34 -4.57 7.21 3.95
N HIS A 35 -5.44 6.22 4.17
CA HIS A 35 -5.30 4.94 3.49
C HIS A 35 -5.43 5.20 2.00
N THR A 36 -4.30 5.27 1.31
CA THR A 36 -4.28 5.32 -0.15
C THR A 36 -4.77 3.96 -0.64
N GLU A 37 -5.90 3.96 -1.35
CA GLU A 37 -6.42 2.76 -2.00
C GLU A 37 -5.60 2.44 -3.26
N LEU A 38 -5.55 1.15 -3.63
CA LEU A 38 -4.90 0.72 -4.86
C LEU A 38 -5.62 1.32 -6.07
N ALA A 39 -4.88 2.05 -6.90
CA ALA A 39 -5.45 2.78 -8.03
C ALA A 39 -4.50 2.86 -9.21
N LEU A 40 -5.02 3.18 -10.40
CA LEU A 40 -4.22 3.50 -11.58
C LEU A 40 -3.58 4.89 -11.47
N ASN A 41 -2.45 5.09 -12.13
CA ASN A 41 -1.83 6.40 -12.33
C ASN A 41 -2.61 7.19 -13.39
N ASN A 42 -3.64 7.92 -12.97
CA ASN A 42 -4.47 8.74 -13.86
C ASN A 42 -5.05 7.94 -15.05
N GLY A 43 -5.43 6.68 -14.80
CA GLY A 43 -5.93 5.76 -15.83
C GLY A 43 -4.86 4.94 -16.55
N GLU A 44 -3.58 5.17 -16.26
CA GLU A 44 -2.46 4.37 -16.76
C GLU A 44 -1.88 3.45 -15.67
N ARG A 45 -1.15 2.42 -16.10
CA ARG A 45 -0.39 1.56 -15.19
C ARG A 45 0.87 2.27 -14.67
N TRP A 46 1.20 2.05 -13.41
CA TRP A 46 2.43 2.50 -12.76
C TRP A 46 3.64 1.83 -13.39
N GLN A 47 4.74 2.58 -13.56
CA GLN A 47 5.98 2.02 -14.07
C GLN A 47 6.75 1.39 -12.91
N ALA A 48 6.84 0.06 -12.91
CA ALA A 48 7.75 -0.63 -12.02
C ALA A 48 9.17 -0.62 -12.59
N ASP A 49 10.18 -0.75 -11.72
CA ASP A 49 11.53 -1.06 -12.18
C ASP A 49 11.63 -2.54 -12.60
N GLU A 50 12.69 -2.85 -13.36
CA GLU A 50 12.92 -4.19 -13.91
C GLU A 50 13.01 -5.25 -12.80
N ALA A 51 13.75 -4.95 -11.72
CA ALA A 51 13.88 -5.86 -10.58
C ALA A 51 12.54 -6.17 -9.91
N THR A 52 11.66 -5.17 -9.72
CA THR A 52 10.31 -5.40 -9.19
C THR A 52 9.50 -6.28 -10.13
N ASN A 53 9.52 -5.98 -11.44
CA ASN A 53 8.80 -6.79 -12.43
C ASN A 53 9.26 -8.25 -12.44
N ASP A 54 10.57 -8.48 -12.40
CA ASP A 54 11.15 -9.83 -12.40
C ASP A 54 10.83 -10.59 -11.10
N ASN A 55 10.89 -9.93 -9.94
CA ASN A 55 10.56 -10.56 -8.67
C ASN A 55 9.06 -10.88 -8.56
N ILE A 56 8.17 -10.00 -9.01
CA ILE A 56 6.73 -10.30 -9.05
C ILE A 56 6.43 -11.45 -10.01
N ALA A 57 7.08 -11.49 -11.18
CA ALA A 57 6.92 -12.60 -12.11
C ALA A 57 7.37 -13.95 -11.50
N GLN A 58 8.45 -13.95 -10.72
CA GLN A 58 8.90 -15.14 -9.99
C GLN A 58 7.88 -15.59 -8.92
N LEU A 59 7.28 -14.64 -8.18
CA LEU A 59 6.22 -14.95 -7.21
C LEU A 59 4.98 -15.54 -7.91
N GLN A 60 4.58 -14.97 -9.06
CA GLN A 60 3.48 -15.49 -9.87
C GLN A 60 3.77 -16.93 -10.34
N GLN A 61 4.98 -17.19 -10.85
CA GLN A 61 5.39 -18.52 -11.28
C GLN A 61 5.38 -19.52 -10.11
N LEU A 62 5.90 -19.14 -8.96
CA LEU A 62 5.94 -19.97 -7.77
C LEU A 62 4.52 -20.36 -7.30
N MET A 63 3.57 -19.42 -7.35
CA MET A 63 2.17 -19.70 -7.06
C MET A 63 1.55 -20.65 -8.11
N GLU A 64 1.78 -20.40 -9.40
CA GLU A 64 1.28 -21.25 -10.49
C GLU A 64 1.82 -22.69 -10.38
N GLU A 65 3.13 -22.84 -10.13
CA GLU A 65 3.79 -24.13 -9.95
C GLU A 65 3.19 -24.90 -8.77
N HIS A 66 2.96 -24.24 -7.63
CA HIS A 66 2.30 -24.85 -6.48
C HIS A 66 0.87 -25.29 -6.81
N LEU A 67 0.04 -24.41 -7.37
CA LEU A 67 -1.36 -24.71 -7.70
C LEU A 67 -1.51 -25.82 -8.76
N SER A 68 -0.48 -26.05 -9.56
CA SER A 68 -0.45 -27.15 -10.55
C SER A 68 -0.15 -28.53 -9.95
N GLN A 69 0.33 -28.60 -8.69
CA GLN A 69 0.67 -29.87 -8.04
C GLN A 69 -0.59 -30.63 -7.59
N PRO A 70 -0.60 -31.97 -7.65
CA PRO A 70 -1.73 -32.77 -7.19
C PRO A 70 -1.96 -32.71 -5.66
N ASP A 71 -0.94 -32.30 -4.91
CA ASP A 71 -0.92 -32.14 -3.45
C ASP A 71 -0.93 -30.67 -3.01
N ALA A 72 -1.35 -29.73 -3.88
CA ALA A 72 -1.37 -28.29 -3.59
C ALA A 72 -2.17 -27.92 -2.33
N ASP A 73 -3.19 -28.71 -1.96
CA ASP A 73 -4.00 -28.50 -0.76
C ASP A 73 -3.44 -29.19 0.50
N GLU A 74 -2.39 -30.00 0.38
CA GLU A 74 -1.79 -30.68 1.53
C GLU A 74 -1.04 -29.67 2.42
N PRO A 75 -1.15 -29.79 3.76
CA PRO A 75 -0.58 -28.79 4.68
C PRO A 75 0.92 -28.54 4.50
N GLU A 76 1.68 -29.59 4.17
CA GLU A 76 3.12 -29.48 3.94
C GLU A 76 3.43 -28.66 2.68
N ALA A 77 2.66 -28.85 1.60
CA ALA A 77 2.85 -28.12 0.35
C ALA A 77 2.54 -26.62 0.52
N VAL A 78 1.50 -26.29 1.29
CA VAL A 78 1.13 -24.90 1.60
C VAL A 78 2.15 -24.26 2.55
N TYR A 79 2.69 -25.01 3.51
CA TYR A 79 3.75 -24.54 4.38
C TYR A 79 5.04 -24.23 3.60
N GLU A 80 5.45 -25.12 2.70
CA GLU A 80 6.60 -24.90 1.81
C GLU A 80 6.39 -23.69 0.89
N LEU A 81 5.19 -23.53 0.35
CA LEU A 81 4.79 -22.33 -0.38
C LEU A 81 4.99 -21.06 0.47
N GLY A 82 4.56 -21.08 1.73
CA GLY A 82 4.71 -19.99 2.68
C GLY A 82 6.17 -19.53 2.84
N ARG A 83 7.09 -20.47 3.04
CA ARG A 83 8.52 -20.16 3.18
C ARG A 83 9.10 -19.54 1.92
N ASN A 84 8.77 -20.07 0.75
CA ASN A 84 9.29 -19.57 -0.51
C ASN A 84 8.68 -18.20 -0.86
N MET A 85 7.39 -17.99 -0.58
CA MET A 85 6.73 -16.69 -0.72
C MET A 85 7.36 -15.64 0.20
N GLN A 86 7.64 -15.98 1.46
CA GLN A 86 8.29 -15.05 2.38
C GLN A 86 9.66 -14.59 1.87
N LEU A 87 10.46 -15.51 1.33
CA LEU A 87 11.76 -15.18 0.72
C LEU A 87 11.60 -14.30 -0.52
N GLY A 88 10.70 -14.66 -1.44
CA GLY A 88 10.50 -13.87 -2.65
C GLY A 88 9.95 -12.47 -2.37
N PHE A 89 9.04 -12.31 -1.40
CA PHE A 89 8.60 -10.97 -0.97
C PHE A 89 9.73 -10.15 -0.35
N GLN A 90 10.63 -10.79 0.40
CA GLN A 90 11.82 -10.13 0.91
C GLN A 90 12.71 -9.61 -0.23
N GLU A 91 12.91 -10.41 -1.29
CA GLU A 91 13.66 -10.02 -2.48
C GLU A 91 13.01 -8.83 -3.21
N VAL A 92 11.69 -8.82 -3.37
CA VAL A 92 10.96 -7.66 -3.94
C VAL A 92 11.32 -6.36 -3.19
N PHE A 93 11.31 -6.39 -1.85
CA PHE A 93 11.62 -5.21 -1.05
C PHE A 93 13.10 -4.82 -1.09
N ASP A 94 14.00 -5.80 -1.02
CA ASP A 94 15.45 -5.59 -1.00
C ASP A 94 15.98 -5.11 -2.37
N GLU A 95 15.33 -5.52 -3.46
CA GLU A 95 15.74 -5.20 -4.82
C GLU A 95 15.02 -4.00 -5.43
N CYS A 96 13.94 -3.51 -4.83
CA CYS A 96 13.25 -2.30 -5.29
C CYS A 96 14.21 -1.10 -5.34
N ARG A 97 14.26 -0.42 -6.49
CA ARG A 97 15.04 0.81 -6.74
C ARG A 97 14.13 2.02 -6.98
N MET A 98 12.83 1.81 -7.19
CA MET A 98 11.85 2.88 -7.30
C MET A 98 11.85 3.83 -6.10
N LYS A 99 11.46 5.08 -6.38
CA LYS A 99 11.22 6.15 -5.41
C LYS A 99 10.02 6.97 -5.88
N GLY A 100 9.34 7.63 -4.95
CA GLY A 100 8.21 8.49 -5.28
C GLY A 100 6.91 7.71 -5.48
N PRO A 101 5.93 8.26 -6.22
CA PRO A 101 4.57 7.74 -6.29
C PRO A 101 4.46 6.27 -6.73
N GLU A 102 5.32 5.81 -7.64
CA GLU A 102 5.38 4.42 -8.09
C GLU A 102 5.73 3.46 -6.94
N HIS A 103 6.70 3.85 -6.10
CA HIS A 103 7.11 3.11 -4.92
C HIS A 103 6.01 3.09 -3.86
N ASP A 104 5.39 4.24 -3.61
CA ASP A 104 4.30 4.34 -2.64
C ASP A 104 3.10 3.48 -3.05
N MET A 105 2.77 3.44 -4.35
CA MET A 105 1.70 2.59 -4.83
C MET A 105 2.08 1.10 -4.82
N LEU A 106 3.35 0.76 -5.07
CA LEU A 106 3.80 -0.63 -4.90
C LEU A 106 3.57 -1.08 -3.45
N HIS A 107 3.82 -0.22 -2.46
CA HIS A 107 3.52 -0.57 -1.06
C HIS A 107 2.03 -0.80 -0.81
N VAL A 108 1.15 0.03 -1.40
CA VAL A 108 -0.30 -0.18 -1.31
C VAL A 108 -0.70 -1.54 -1.89
N TYR A 109 -0.08 -1.95 -3.00
CA TYR A 109 -0.29 -3.25 -3.62
C TYR A 109 0.25 -4.42 -2.78
N LEU A 110 1.47 -4.31 -2.23
CA LEU A 110 2.15 -5.42 -1.54
C LEU A 110 1.71 -5.63 -0.10
N MET A 111 1.37 -4.57 0.64
CA MET A 111 1.14 -4.66 2.08
C MET A 111 0.00 -5.62 2.48
N PRO A 112 -1.16 -5.66 1.79
CA PRO A 112 -2.23 -6.61 2.13
C PRO A 112 -1.78 -8.08 2.00
N MET A 113 -0.91 -8.39 1.04
CA MET A 113 -0.40 -9.74 0.80
C MET A 113 0.52 -10.25 1.92
N LEU A 114 1.17 -9.38 2.70
CA LEU A 114 2.09 -9.82 3.76
C LEU A 114 1.35 -10.57 4.88
N GLU A 115 0.10 -10.20 5.16
CA GLU A 115 -0.74 -10.94 6.10
C GLU A 115 -1.10 -12.33 5.57
N ASP A 116 -1.39 -12.42 4.26
CA ASP A 116 -1.66 -13.70 3.60
C ASP A 116 -0.42 -14.60 3.58
N VAL A 117 0.76 -14.07 3.24
CA VAL A 117 2.04 -14.82 3.29
C VAL A 117 2.28 -15.40 4.68
N LYS A 118 2.06 -14.61 5.74
CA LYS A 118 2.17 -15.09 7.13
C LYS A 118 1.13 -16.17 7.45
N ALA A 119 -0.08 -16.05 6.90
CA ALA A 119 -1.17 -16.99 7.15
C ALA A 119 -0.99 -18.34 6.43
N LEU A 120 -0.10 -18.44 5.43
CA LEU A 120 0.28 -19.73 4.82
C LEU A 120 0.89 -20.71 5.82
N GLU A 121 1.52 -20.21 6.89
CA GLU A 121 2.08 -21.03 7.98
C GLU A 121 1.06 -21.28 9.12
N SER A 122 -0.23 -21.00 8.89
CA SER A 122 -1.26 -21.22 9.91
C SER A 122 -1.38 -22.69 10.30
N SER A 123 -1.54 -22.94 11.60
CA SER A 123 -1.87 -24.28 12.12
C SER A 123 -3.27 -24.78 11.69
N ARG A 124 -4.10 -23.92 11.11
CA ARG A 124 -5.43 -24.23 10.58
C ARG A 124 -5.35 -24.24 9.06
N VAL A 125 -5.52 -25.42 8.48
CA VAL A 125 -5.36 -25.67 7.03
C VAL A 125 -6.29 -24.77 6.22
N GLU A 126 -7.54 -24.63 6.65
CA GLU A 126 -8.56 -23.82 5.99
C GLU A 126 -8.17 -22.34 5.91
N ASP A 127 -7.51 -21.82 6.95
CA ASP A 127 -7.06 -20.44 6.99
C ASP A 127 -5.85 -20.24 6.04
N ALA A 128 -4.95 -21.23 5.97
CA ALA A 128 -3.79 -21.23 5.07
C ALA A 128 -4.22 -21.33 3.60
N LEU A 129 -5.16 -22.21 3.27
CA LEU A 129 -5.72 -22.33 1.91
C LEU A 129 -6.44 -21.04 1.50
N ALA A 130 -7.25 -20.45 2.40
CA ALA A 130 -7.91 -19.19 2.10
C ALA A 130 -6.91 -18.04 1.88
N ALA A 131 -5.78 -18.04 2.60
CA ALA A 131 -4.71 -17.07 2.39
C ALA A 131 -3.98 -17.28 1.06
N ARG A 132 -3.68 -18.54 0.70
CA ARG A 132 -3.11 -18.89 -0.61
C ARG A 132 -3.98 -18.38 -1.75
N ASP A 133 -5.29 -18.64 -1.69
CA ASP A 133 -6.20 -18.27 -2.78
C ASP A 133 -6.31 -16.75 -2.93
N ARG A 134 -6.35 -15.99 -1.81
CA ARG A 134 -6.28 -14.52 -1.84
C ARG A 134 -4.96 -13.99 -2.38
N LEU A 135 -3.85 -14.63 -2.02
CA LEU A 135 -2.52 -14.26 -2.48
C LEU A 135 -2.40 -14.49 -4.00
N ALA A 136 -2.93 -15.60 -4.51
CA ALA A 136 -2.96 -15.89 -5.95
C ALA A 136 -3.75 -14.82 -6.71
N GLU A 137 -4.95 -14.47 -6.26
CA GLU A 137 -5.77 -13.42 -6.88
C GLU A 137 -5.06 -12.05 -6.88
N GLN A 138 -4.43 -11.68 -5.77
CA GLN A 138 -3.70 -10.41 -5.68
C GLN A 138 -2.47 -10.39 -6.58
N LEU A 139 -1.71 -11.49 -6.64
CA LEU A 139 -0.56 -11.62 -7.55
C LEU A 139 -0.98 -11.50 -9.02
N GLU A 140 -2.08 -12.14 -9.44
CA GLU A 140 -2.61 -12.02 -10.80
C GLU A 140 -3.04 -10.58 -11.17
N ALA A 141 -3.46 -9.79 -10.16
CA ALA A 141 -3.87 -8.42 -10.38
C ALA A 141 -2.71 -7.46 -10.71
N TYR A 142 -1.44 -7.87 -10.54
CA TYR A 142 -0.28 -7.00 -10.78
C TYR A 142 -0.32 -6.29 -12.13
N GLN A 143 -0.57 -7.03 -13.22
CA GLN A 143 -0.56 -6.49 -14.58
C GLN A 143 -1.73 -5.53 -14.87
N ILE A 144 -2.73 -5.46 -13.98
CA ILE A 144 -3.79 -4.44 -14.05
C ILE A 144 -3.22 -3.08 -13.64
N TYR A 145 -2.33 -3.04 -12.66
CA TYR A 145 -1.85 -1.80 -12.02
C TYR A 145 -0.44 -1.39 -12.43
N PHE A 146 0.44 -2.34 -12.74
CA PHE A 146 1.85 -2.09 -13.02
C PHE A 146 2.27 -2.60 -14.40
N LYS A 147 3.35 -2.02 -14.93
CA LYS A 147 4.00 -2.36 -16.20
C LYS A 147 5.52 -2.29 -16.08
#